data_AF-A0A662DBY2-F1
#
_entry.id   AF-A0A662DBY2-F1
#
_cell.length_a   1.000
_cell.length_b   1.000
_cell.length_c   1.000
_cell.angle_alpha   90.00
_cell.angle_beta   90.00
_cell.angle_gamma   90.00
#
_symmetry.space_group_name_H-M   'P 1'
#
loop_
_entity.id
_entity.type
_entity.pdbx_description
1 polymer ?
#
loop_
_entity_poly.entity_id
_entity_poly.type
_entity_poly.pdbx_seq_one_letter_code
_entity_poly.pdbx_strand_id
1 'polypeptide(L)'
;MAVAFNRLVTPASDDYRTVSDHSKVAIGIGAVGVVLAMIVAIISLAAASDVGSGGEDAAQLLAIGFGLQTLALVTLKVGIGVALIGILVRLWLRIESVKVSLASLRPTEHGSGPAVGDVDTDYGPATVTKAPPATLPIHKMARTMWFPMLVMGPMLVAAGVVTSIVWSNNIGTETGITAAAWTQGLQFLGEGLVLAGISFLLGSILGSLRKGGGEVQQALGLNVTTLKMPSTAKAFVAFMAAGLMVSMVQFGLYLYTLTFDTLAEVTPWWTWLGPFRELGLALLLTGIVLALVTIANVLGFQFSRIRTIVATGE
;
A
#
# COMPACT_ATOMS: atom_id res chain seq x y z
N MET A 1 19.53 3.38 7.35
CA MET A 1 18.17 3.29 6.77
C MET A 1 17.07 3.96 7.64
N ALA A 2 17.11 3.88 8.98
CA ALA A 2 16.18 4.61 9.87
C ALA A 2 16.16 6.15 9.67
N VAL A 3 17.28 6.72 9.20
CA VAL A 3 17.45 8.15 8.88
C VAL A 3 16.56 8.61 7.71
N ALA A 4 16.23 7.73 6.76
CA ALA A 4 15.39 8.07 5.61
C ALA A 4 13.91 8.20 5.98
N PHE A 5 13.42 7.34 6.89
CA PHE A 5 12.02 7.37 7.34
C PHE A 5 11.68 8.66 8.09
N ASN A 6 12.52 9.07 9.05
CA ASN A 6 12.26 10.30 9.79
C ASN A 6 12.24 11.48 8.82
N ARG A 7 13.25 11.67 7.97
CA ARG A 7 13.27 12.82 7.03
C ARG A 7 12.08 12.91 6.07
N LEU A 8 11.49 11.78 5.69
CA LEU A 8 10.34 11.73 4.77
C LEU A 8 8.98 11.91 5.47
N VAL A 9 8.91 11.65 6.78
CA VAL A 9 7.64 11.55 7.52
C VAL A 9 7.56 12.55 8.69
N THR A 10 8.67 13.09 9.17
CA THR A 10 8.66 14.25 10.06
C THR A 10 8.43 15.50 9.23
N PRO A 11 7.42 16.32 9.56
CA PRO A 11 7.17 17.56 8.85
C PRO A 11 8.38 18.50 8.96
N ALA A 12 8.63 19.27 7.90
CA ALA A 12 9.70 20.26 7.87
C ALA A 12 9.40 21.52 8.71
N SER A 13 8.16 21.64 9.22
CA SER A 13 7.67 22.74 10.03
C SER A 13 6.83 22.19 11.18
N ASP A 14 6.97 22.80 12.36
CA ASP A 14 6.12 22.52 13.53
C ASP A 14 4.74 23.19 13.42
N ASP A 15 4.52 24.01 12.39
CA ASP A 15 3.21 24.63 12.14
C ASP A 15 2.22 23.63 11.53
N TYR A 16 1.29 23.19 12.36
CA TYR A 16 0.19 22.28 12.03
C TYR A 16 -0.80 22.83 10.98
N ARG A 17 -0.68 24.10 10.58
CA ARG A 17 -1.46 24.73 9.49
C ARG A 17 -0.83 24.56 8.12
N THR A 18 0.40 24.06 8.04
CA THR A 18 1.08 23.87 6.75
C THR A 18 0.42 22.77 5.91
N VAL A 19 -0.11 23.15 4.75
CA VAL A 19 -0.74 22.21 3.80
C VAL A 19 0.36 21.51 3.02
N SER A 20 0.62 20.23 3.30
CA SER A 20 1.64 19.47 2.59
C SER A 20 1.27 19.28 1.10
N ASP A 21 2.18 19.59 0.17
CA ASP A 21 1.96 19.49 -1.28
C ASP A 21 1.81 18.04 -1.81
N HIS A 22 2.02 17.02 -0.97
CA HIS A 22 1.87 15.60 -1.33
C HIS A 22 0.55 15.28 -2.05
N SER A 23 -0.55 15.96 -1.71
CA SER A 23 -1.84 15.73 -2.38
C SER A 23 -1.83 16.19 -3.84
N LYS A 24 -1.19 17.34 -4.13
CA LYS A 24 -1.09 17.87 -5.50
C LYS A 24 -0.18 16.97 -6.34
N VAL A 25 0.95 16.55 -5.75
CA VAL A 25 1.89 15.63 -6.39
C VAL A 25 1.22 14.29 -6.69
N ALA A 26 0.48 13.72 -5.73
CA ALA A 26 -0.26 12.48 -5.93
C ALA A 26 -1.30 12.57 -7.07
N ILE A 27 -2.04 13.68 -7.15
CA ILE A 27 -2.99 13.94 -8.25
C ILE A 27 -2.26 14.05 -9.59
N GLY A 28 -1.14 14.77 -9.64
CA GLY A 28 -0.32 14.89 -10.85
C GLY A 28 0.19 13.53 -11.35
N ILE A 29 0.73 12.71 -10.45
CA ILE A 29 1.16 11.33 -10.78
C ILE A 29 -0.04 10.50 -11.26
N GLY A 30 -1.19 10.62 -10.58
CA GLY A 30 -2.42 9.94 -10.98
C GLY A 30 -2.86 10.31 -12.40
N ALA A 31 -2.84 11.60 -12.74
CA ALA A 31 -3.19 12.08 -14.08
C ALA A 31 -2.25 11.50 -15.16
N VAL A 32 -0.94 11.43 -14.89
CA VAL A 32 0.02 10.76 -15.79
C VAL A 32 -0.35 9.30 -16.00
N GLY A 33 -0.70 8.57 -14.93
CA GLY A 33 -1.16 7.18 -15.03
C GLY A 33 -2.42 7.03 -15.89
N VAL A 34 -3.39 7.94 -15.78
CA VAL A 34 -4.60 7.94 -16.62
C VAL A 34 -4.25 8.20 -18.09
N VAL A 35 -3.38 9.18 -18.38
CA VAL A 35 -2.95 9.46 -19.76
C VAL A 35 -2.28 8.24 -20.39
N LEU A 36 -1.40 7.56 -19.64
CA LEU A 36 -0.78 6.31 -20.11
C LEU A 36 -1.83 5.22 -20.37
N ALA A 37 -2.82 5.06 -19.50
CA ALA A 37 -3.91 4.09 -19.70
C ALA A 37 -4.74 4.41 -20.96
N MET A 38 -4.96 5.69 -21.26
CA MET A 38 -5.63 6.12 -22.50
C MET A 38 -4.81 5.78 -23.74
N ILE A 39 -3.48 5.98 -23.71
CA ILE A 39 -2.58 5.57 -24.80
C ILE A 39 -2.67 4.05 -25.02
N VAL A 40 -2.64 3.27 -23.94
CA VAL A 40 -2.79 1.81 -24.01
C VAL A 40 -4.12 1.41 -24.62
N ALA A 41 -5.23 2.07 -24.24
CA ALA A 41 -6.53 1.79 -24.83
C ALA A 41 -6.55 2.03 -26.35
N ILE A 42 -5.88 3.09 -26.82
CA ILE A 42 -5.71 3.37 -28.25
C ILE A 42 -4.88 2.27 -28.93
N ILE A 43 -3.77 1.84 -28.32
CA ILE A 43 -2.94 0.74 -28.84
C ILE A 43 -3.76 -0.54 -28.96
N SER A 44 -4.56 -0.88 -27.94
CA SER A 44 -5.43 -2.06 -27.96
C SER A 44 -6.50 -1.97 -29.05
N LEU A 45 -7.07 -0.79 -29.29
CA LEU A 45 -8.02 -0.57 -30.38
C LEU A 45 -7.35 -0.69 -31.75
N ALA A 46 -6.14 -0.17 -31.90
CA ALA A 46 -5.35 -0.30 -33.12
C ALA A 46 -5.02 -1.78 -33.41
N ALA A 47 -4.61 -2.54 -32.39
CA ALA A 47 -4.38 -3.97 -32.52
C ALA A 47 -5.65 -4.73 -32.93
N ALA A 48 -6.81 -4.39 -32.35
CA ALA A 48 -8.08 -4.99 -32.72
C ALA A 48 -8.48 -4.66 -34.17
N SER A 49 -8.25 -3.41 -34.60
CA SER A 49 -8.48 -2.98 -35.98
C SER A 49 -7.57 -3.74 -36.95
N ASP A 50 -6.30 -3.92 -36.60
CA ASP A 50 -5.31 -4.61 -37.42
C ASP A 50 -5.72 -6.06 -37.68
N VAL A 51 -6.13 -6.80 -36.63
CA VAL A 51 -6.72 -8.14 -36.76
C VAL A 51 -7.95 -8.13 -37.67
N GLY A 52 -8.83 -7.14 -37.52
CA GLY A 52 -10.04 -7.01 -38.35
C GLY A 52 -9.76 -6.76 -39.83
N SER A 53 -8.64 -6.09 -40.15
CA SER A 53 -8.17 -5.86 -41.51
C SER A 53 -7.26 -6.96 -42.07
N GLY A 54 -6.94 -7.99 -41.29
CA GLY A 54 -6.00 -9.05 -41.68
C GLY A 54 -4.54 -8.62 -41.68
N GLY A 55 -4.18 -7.64 -40.84
CA GLY A 55 -2.80 -7.23 -40.63
C GLY A 55 -2.01 -8.18 -39.73
N GLU A 56 -0.70 -7.96 -39.67
CA GLU A 56 0.26 -8.82 -38.96
C GLU A 56 0.87 -8.15 -37.71
N ASP A 57 0.54 -6.88 -37.46
CA ASP A 57 1.15 -6.05 -36.42
C ASP A 57 0.47 -6.19 -35.05
N ALA A 58 -0.71 -6.80 -34.99
CA ALA A 58 -1.50 -6.95 -33.78
C ALA A 58 -0.71 -7.54 -32.60
N ALA A 59 0.11 -8.56 -32.84
CA ALA A 59 0.92 -9.19 -31.78
C ALA A 59 2.01 -8.24 -31.24
N GLN A 60 2.63 -7.46 -32.13
CA GLN A 60 3.62 -6.45 -31.77
C GLN A 60 2.98 -5.35 -30.91
N LEU A 61 1.80 -4.86 -31.31
CA LEU A 61 1.04 -3.82 -30.60
C LEU A 61 0.57 -4.31 -29.22
N LEU A 62 0.10 -5.55 -29.11
CA LEU A 62 -0.32 -6.11 -27.82
C LEU A 62 0.86 -6.31 -26.86
N ALA A 63 2.04 -6.71 -27.35
CA ALA A 63 3.23 -6.89 -26.52
C ALA A 63 3.71 -5.57 -25.87
N ILE A 64 3.76 -4.48 -26.65
CA ILE A 64 4.11 -3.16 -26.09
C ILE A 64 2.98 -2.57 -25.25
N GLY A 65 1.73 -2.77 -25.68
CA GLY A 65 0.53 -2.34 -24.97
C GLY A 65 0.45 -2.95 -23.57
N PHE A 66 0.79 -4.23 -23.43
CA PHE A 66 0.86 -4.93 -22.16
C PHE A 66 1.83 -4.23 -21.17
N GLY A 67 3.03 -3.88 -21.64
CA GLY A 67 4.00 -3.24 -20.76
C GLY A 67 3.60 -1.82 -20.33
N LEU A 68 3.06 -1.05 -21.26
CA LEU A 68 2.52 0.27 -20.96
C LEU A 68 1.29 0.21 -20.05
N GLN A 69 0.46 -0.83 -20.16
CA GLN A 69 -0.68 -1.05 -19.29
C GLN A 69 -0.26 -1.20 -17.84
N THR A 70 0.72 -2.08 -17.58
CA THR A 70 1.20 -2.27 -16.20
C THR A 70 1.89 -1.02 -15.67
N LEU A 71 2.65 -0.30 -16.51
CA LEU A 71 3.24 0.99 -16.14
C LEU A 71 2.17 2.00 -15.74
N ALA A 72 1.08 2.12 -16.50
CA ALA A 72 -0.03 3.01 -16.17
C ALA A 72 -0.65 2.66 -14.81
N LEU A 73 -0.94 1.38 -14.59
CA LEU A 73 -1.53 0.88 -13.34
C LEU A 73 -0.60 1.07 -12.14
N VAL A 74 0.71 0.90 -12.31
CA VAL A 74 1.70 1.13 -11.24
C VAL A 74 1.86 2.61 -10.96
N THR A 75 1.86 3.47 -11.98
CA THR A 75 1.93 4.93 -11.81
C THR A 75 0.77 5.42 -10.95
N LEU A 76 -0.45 4.94 -11.20
CA LEU A 76 -1.62 5.24 -10.36
C LEU A 76 -1.40 4.83 -8.89
N LYS A 77 -0.88 3.62 -8.67
CA LYS A 77 -0.60 3.09 -7.32
C LYS A 77 0.52 3.87 -6.61
N VAL A 78 1.55 4.33 -7.33
CA VAL A 78 2.57 5.24 -6.77
C VAL A 78 1.94 6.55 -6.29
N GLY A 79 1.00 7.11 -7.07
CA GLY A 79 0.21 8.28 -6.64
C GLY A 79 -0.51 8.04 -5.31
N ILE A 80 -1.14 6.87 -5.14
CA ILE A 80 -1.75 6.45 -3.86
C ILE A 80 -0.69 6.40 -2.74
N GLY A 81 0.48 5.80 -3.00
CA GLY A 81 1.59 5.78 -2.05
C GLY A 81 1.99 7.18 -1.57
N VAL A 82 2.16 8.13 -2.49
CA VAL A 82 2.48 9.53 -2.17
C VAL A 82 1.37 10.19 -1.35
N ALA A 83 0.09 9.96 -1.68
CA ALA A 83 -1.03 10.48 -0.91
C ALA A 83 -1.02 9.95 0.54
N LEU A 84 -0.77 8.65 0.72
CA LEU A 84 -0.67 8.01 2.03
C LEU A 84 0.51 8.54 2.87
N ILE A 85 1.66 8.81 2.25
CA ILE A 85 2.79 9.49 2.92
C ILE A 85 2.35 10.85 3.46
N GLY A 86 1.64 11.64 2.64
CA GLY A 86 1.09 12.93 3.07
C GLY A 86 0.07 12.80 4.21
N ILE A 87 -0.73 11.72 4.24
CA ILE A 87 -1.64 11.42 5.36
C ILE A 87 -0.84 11.12 6.63
N LEU A 88 0.21 10.31 6.53
CA LEU A 88 1.05 9.94 7.68
C LEU A 88 1.72 11.17 8.31
N VAL A 89 2.26 12.09 7.49
CA VAL A 89 2.82 13.37 7.94
C VAL A 89 1.75 14.22 8.66
N ARG A 90 0.56 14.34 8.07
CA ARG A 90 -0.54 15.12 8.67
C ARG A 90 -1.06 14.52 9.97
N LEU A 91 -1.08 13.20 10.10
CA LEU A 91 -1.47 12.54 11.34
C LEU A 91 -0.53 12.90 12.48
N TRP A 92 0.77 12.98 12.22
CA TRP A 92 1.75 13.37 13.23
C TRP A 92 1.48 14.79 13.77
N LEU A 93 1.31 15.77 12.87
CA LEU A 93 0.96 17.15 13.25
C LEU A 93 -0.36 17.23 14.02
N ARG A 94 -1.35 16.43 13.63
CA ARG A 94 -2.66 16.38 14.30
C ARG A 94 -2.57 15.81 15.71
N ILE A 95 -1.73 14.80 15.94
CA ILE A 95 -1.54 14.23 17.28
C ILE A 95 -1.01 15.30 18.25
N GLU A 96 -0.01 16.07 17.84
CA GLU A 96 0.54 17.16 18.68
C GLU A 96 -0.48 18.28 18.91
N SER A 97 -1.21 18.68 17.86
CA SER A 97 -2.30 19.67 17.99
C SER A 97 -3.39 19.20 18.97
N VAL A 98 -3.78 17.93 18.91
CA VAL A 98 -4.79 17.34 19.80
C VAL A 98 -4.29 17.32 21.25
N LYS A 99 -3.01 17.00 21.53
CA LYS A 99 -2.46 17.06 22.89
C LYS A 99 -2.67 18.44 23.53
N VAL A 100 -2.33 19.50 22.79
CA VAL A 100 -2.46 20.89 23.27
C VAL A 100 -3.94 21.27 23.45
N SER A 101 -4.79 20.97 22.47
CA SER A 101 -6.20 21.35 22.53
C SER A 101 -6.97 20.59 23.62
N LEU A 102 -6.73 19.29 23.78
CA LEU A 102 -7.44 18.50 24.80
C LEU A 102 -7.08 18.95 26.22
N ALA A 103 -5.83 19.32 26.46
CA ALA A 103 -5.39 19.83 27.76
C ALA A 103 -6.18 21.07 28.19
N SER A 104 -6.60 21.91 27.23
CA SER A 104 -7.42 23.10 27.49
C SER A 104 -8.92 22.84 27.63
N LEU A 105 -9.42 21.69 27.12
CA LEU A 105 -10.85 21.38 27.05
C LEU A 105 -11.32 20.39 28.12
N ARG A 106 -10.39 19.65 28.74
CA ARG A 106 -10.70 18.75 29.85
C ARG A 106 -11.25 19.60 31.03
N PRO A 107 -12.18 19.08 31.86
CA PRO A 107 -12.63 19.77 33.08
C PRO A 107 -11.47 20.13 34.03
N THR A 108 -11.68 20.76 35.18
CA THR A 108 -10.63 20.91 36.22
C THR A 108 -10.71 19.85 37.31
N GLU A 109 -11.89 19.25 37.51
CA GLU A 109 -12.11 18.13 38.42
C GLU A 109 -12.33 16.84 37.61
N HIS A 110 -11.58 15.80 37.94
CA HIS A 110 -11.64 14.50 37.26
C HIS A 110 -11.53 13.37 38.26
N GLY A 111 -12.25 12.28 38.00
CA GLY A 111 -12.04 11.04 38.73
C GLY A 111 -10.68 10.39 38.38
N SER A 112 -10.36 9.31 39.08
CA SER A 112 -9.10 8.56 38.94
C SER A 112 -8.95 7.83 37.59
N GLY A 113 -9.93 7.96 36.69
CA GLY A 113 -9.98 7.26 35.42
C GLY A 113 -10.31 5.77 35.58
N PRO A 114 -10.56 5.06 34.47
CA PRO A 114 -10.84 3.63 34.50
C PRO A 114 -9.66 2.85 35.09
N ALA A 115 -9.99 1.82 35.89
CA ALA A 115 -9.02 0.93 36.50
C ALA A 115 -8.20 0.18 35.43
N VAL A 116 -6.93 -0.09 35.75
CA VAL A 116 -6.04 -0.88 34.90
C VAL A 116 -6.62 -2.28 34.73
N GLY A 117 -6.72 -2.75 33.49
CA GLY A 117 -7.32 -4.05 33.19
C GLY A 117 -7.92 -4.12 31.79
N ASP A 118 -8.62 -5.22 31.55
CA ASP A 118 -9.39 -5.40 30.32
C ASP A 118 -10.76 -4.75 30.46
N VAL A 119 -11.18 -4.05 29.40
CA VAL A 119 -12.49 -3.40 29.32
C VAL A 119 -13.09 -3.68 27.96
N ASP A 120 -14.41 -3.83 27.92
CA ASP A 120 -15.11 -3.91 26.65
C ASP A 120 -15.59 -2.52 26.22
N THR A 121 -15.60 -2.29 24.90
CA THR A 121 -16.01 -1.03 24.31
C THR A 121 -16.88 -1.30 23.10
N ASP A 122 -17.66 -0.31 22.65
CA ASP A 122 -18.47 -0.43 21.42
C ASP A 122 -17.63 -0.74 20.16
N TYR A 123 -16.32 -0.53 20.24
CA TYR A 123 -15.36 -0.79 19.16
C TYR A 123 -14.58 -2.11 19.36
N GLY A 124 -14.97 -2.91 20.36
CA GLY A 124 -14.38 -4.19 20.73
C GLY A 124 -13.52 -4.13 21.99
N PRO A 125 -12.83 -5.23 22.32
CA PRO A 125 -12.10 -5.35 23.57
C PRO A 125 -10.90 -4.40 23.61
N ALA A 126 -10.76 -3.69 24.71
CA ALA A 126 -9.67 -2.76 25.00
C ALA A 126 -8.90 -3.17 26.26
N THR A 127 -7.73 -2.58 26.44
CA THR A 127 -6.92 -2.73 27.65
C THR A 127 -6.50 -1.35 28.14
N VAL A 128 -6.64 -1.12 29.44
CA VAL A 128 -6.26 0.10 30.15
C VAL A 128 -4.93 -0.16 30.82
N THR A 129 -3.95 0.68 30.49
CA THR A 129 -2.57 0.55 30.96
C THR A 129 -2.02 1.91 31.39
N LYS A 130 -0.97 1.93 32.21
CA LYS A 130 -0.36 3.20 32.68
C LYS A 130 0.51 3.91 31.62
N ALA A 131 0.87 3.22 30.54
CA ALA A 131 1.79 3.71 29.53
C ALA A 131 1.31 3.32 28.12
N PRO A 132 1.68 4.08 27.08
CA PRO A 132 1.34 3.74 25.71
C PRO A 132 1.82 2.34 25.31
N PRO A 133 1.05 1.60 24.49
CA PRO A 133 1.41 0.26 24.10
C PRO A 133 2.71 0.28 23.29
N ALA A 134 3.61 -0.65 23.61
CA ALA A 134 4.83 -0.84 22.86
C ALA A 134 4.54 -1.10 21.37
N THR A 135 5.39 -0.59 20.49
CA THR A 135 5.25 -0.85 19.05
C THR A 135 5.44 -2.33 18.77
N LEU A 136 4.40 -2.99 18.26
CA LEU A 136 4.48 -4.37 17.80
C LEU A 136 5.57 -4.53 16.72
N PRO A 137 6.24 -5.71 16.62
CA PRO A 137 7.26 -5.97 15.61
C PRO A 137 6.80 -5.65 14.18
N ILE A 138 5.54 -5.96 13.89
CA ILE A 138 4.95 -5.69 12.58
C ILE A 138 4.87 -4.21 12.23
N HIS A 139 4.69 -3.32 13.20
CA HIS A 139 4.72 -1.87 12.96
C HIS A 139 6.13 -1.38 12.67
N LYS A 140 7.15 -1.98 13.29
CA LYS A 140 8.56 -1.68 12.99
C LYS A 140 8.91 -2.10 11.57
N MET A 141 8.53 -3.32 11.19
CA MET A 141 8.70 -3.83 9.83
C MET A 141 7.94 -2.97 8.82
N ALA A 142 6.70 -2.60 9.10
CA ALA A 142 5.91 -1.74 8.23
C ALA A 142 6.61 -0.40 7.99
N ARG A 143 7.11 0.24 9.06
CA ARG A 143 7.82 1.52 9.00
C ARG A 143 9.11 1.47 8.16
N THR A 144 9.77 0.32 8.07
CA THR A 144 11.02 0.17 7.33
C THR A 144 10.83 -0.35 5.90
N MET A 145 9.82 -1.19 5.66
CA MET A 145 9.68 -1.92 4.39
C MET A 145 8.89 -1.17 3.32
N TRP A 146 8.04 -0.21 3.68
CA TRP A 146 7.21 0.47 2.68
C TRP A 146 8.03 1.21 1.61
N PHE A 147 9.08 1.93 2.03
CA PHE A 147 9.89 2.76 1.12
C PHE A 147 10.65 1.95 0.08
N PRO A 148 11.46 0.92 0.43
CA PRO A 148 12.16 0.14 -0.57
C PRO A 148 11.19 -0.54 -1.54
N MET A 149 10.03 -0.99 -1.09
CA MET A 149 9.03 -1.62 -1.96
C MET A 149 8.39 -0.62 -2.94
N LEU A 150 8.04 0.58 -2.48
CA LEU A 150 7.51 1.64 -3.36
C LEU A 150 8.53 2.16 -4.38
N VAL A 151 9.82 2.00 -4.12
CA VAL A 151 10.89 2.37 -5.07
C VAL A 151 11.21 1.23 -6.02
N MET A 152 11.41 0.01 -5.50
CA MET A 152 11.76 -1.16 -6.32
C MET A 152 10.62 -1.55 -7.26
N GLY A 153 9.36 -1.43 -6.82
CA GLY A 153 8.20 -1.81 -7.63
C GLY A 153 8.16 -1.11 -9.00
N PRO A 154 8.16 0.23 -9.05
CA PRO A 154 8.20 0.98 -10.30
C PRO A 154 9.48 0.75 -11.10
N MET A 155 10.62 0.53 -10.45
CA MET A 155 11.87 0.20 -11.14
C MET A 155 11.78 -1.13 -11.90
N LEU A 156 11.22 -2.17 -11.27
CA LEU A 156 11.00 -3.46 -11.94
C LEU A 156 10.00 -3.35 -13.09
N VAL A 157 8.94 -2.56 -12.91
CA VAL A 157 7.98 -2.32 -14.00
C VAL A 157 8.62 -1.57 -15.15
N ALA A 158 9.45 -0.56 -14.88
CA ALA A 158 10.21 0.13 -15.92
C ALA A 158 11.16 -0.81 -16.66
N ALA A 159 11.88 -1.68 -15.95
CA ALA A 159 12.70 -2.73 -16.57
C ALA A 159 11.85 -3.67 -17.43
N GLY A 160 10.67 -4.05 -16.95
CA GLY A 160 9.71 -4.85 -17.69
C GLY A 160 9.16 -4.16 -18.95
N VAL A 161 9.04 -2.83 -18.97
CA VAL A 161 8.67 -2.07 -20.18
C VAL A 161 9.79 -2.14 -21.22
N VAL A 162 11.05 -2.05 -20.79
CA VAL A 162 12.19 -2.22 -21.70
C VAL A 162 12.16 -3.62 -22.32
N THR A 163 11.94 -4.66 -21.52
CA THR A 163 11.82 -6.03 -22.06
C THR A 163 10.57 -6.20 -22.93
N SER A 164 9.48 -5.46 -22.68
CA SER A 164 8.28 -5.55 -23.53
C SER A 164 8.52 -4.99 -24.92
N ILE A 165 9.37 -3.98 -25.05
CA ILE A 165 9.80 -3.46 -26.35
C ILE A 165 10.64 -4.51 -27.10
N VAL A 166 11.53 -5.21 -26.40
CA VAL A 166 12.30 -6.31 -27.00
C VAL A 166 11.37 -7.43 -27.46
N TRP A 167 10.39 -7.82 -26.63
CA TRP A 167 9.40 -8.82 -26.98
C TRP A 167 8.60 -8.41 -28.23
N SER A 168 8.09 -7.17 -28.24
CA SER A 168 7.33 -6.60 -29.34
C SER A 168 8.06 -6.69 -30.68
N ASN A 169 9.37 -6.46 -30.70
CA ASN A 169 10.17 -6.51 -31.94
C ASN A 169 10.62 -7.93 -32.36
N ASN A 170 10.34 -8.96 -31.56
CA ASN A 170 10.88 -10.31 -31.74
C ASN A 170 9.81 -11.40 -31.63
N ILE A 171 8.56 -11.07 -31.98
CA ILE A 171 7.42 -12.00 -31.90
C ILE A 171 7.73 -13.31 -32.66
N GLY A 172 7.41 -14.44 -32.04
CA GLY A 172 7.60 -15.77 -32.64
C GLY A 172 9.03 -16.31 -32.62
N THR A 173 10.00 -15.54 -32.11
CA THR A 173 11.40 -15.98 -31.96
C THR A 173 11.70 -16.41 -30.52
N GLU A 174 12.75 -17.20 -30.32
CA GLU A 174 13.28 -17.55 -28.99
C GLU A 174 13.54 -16.31 -28.12
N THR A 175 14.17 -15.29 -28.71
CA THR A 175 14.41 -14.00 -28.04
C THR A 175 13.11 -13.34 -27.57
N GLY A 176 12.05 -13.41 -28.38
CA GLY A 176 10.72 -12.91 -28.04
C GLY A 176 10.10 -13.67 -26.86
N ILE A 177 10.25 -15.00 -26.80
CA ILE A 177 9.74 -15.85 -25.71
C ILE A 177 10.43 -15.47 -24.39
N THR A 178 11.75 -15.38 -24.41
CA THR A 178 12.55 -14.96 -23.25
C THR A 178 12.17 -13.56 -22.78
N ALA A 179 12.05 -12.61 -23.71
CA ALA A 179 11.67 -11.24 -23.39
C ALA A 179 10.24 -11.16 -22.82
N ALA A 180 9.30 -11.97 -23.31
CA ALA A 180 7.94 -12.05 -22.78
C ALA A 180 7.90 -12.58 -21.34
N ALA A 181 8.67 -13.63 -21.02
CA ALA A 181 8.77 -14.18 -19.67
C ALA A 181 9.34 -13.13 -18.68
N TRP A 182 10.40 -12.43 -19.06
CA TRP A 182 10.95 -11.33 -18.25
C TRP A 182 9.95 -10.19 -18.08
N THR A 183 9.28 -9.79 -19.16
CA THR A 183 8.28 -8.73 -19.14
C THR A 183 7.17 -9.04 -18.14
N GLN A 184 6.57 -10.22 -18.24
CA GLN A 184 5.51 -10.66 -17.36
C GLN A 184 6.00 -10.78 -15.90
N GLY A 185 7.11 -11.47 -15.67
CA GLY A 185 7.66 -11.65 -14.33
C GLY A 185 8.00 -10.33 -13.63
N LEU A 186 8.76 -9.45 -14.28
CA LEU A 186 9.20 -8.18 -13.69
C LEU A 186 8.04 -7.25 -13.40
N GLN A 187 7.08 -7.14 -14.32
CA GLN A 187 5.96 -6.22 -14.16
C GLN A 187 5.02 -6.66 -13.03
N PHE A 188 4.76 -7.96 -12.88
CA PHE A 188 3.89 -8.44 -11.79
C PHE A 188 4.57 -8.40 -10.44
N LEU A 189 5.86 -8.77 -10.37
CA LEU A 189 6.61 -8.61 -9.14
C LEU A 189 6.65 -7.12 -8.75
N GLY A 190 6.90 -6.24 -9.72
CA GLY A 190 6.90 -4.80 -9.51
C GLY A 190 5.55 -4.30 -8.98
N GLU A 191 4.44 -4.71 -9.57
CA GLU A 191 3.09 -4.37 -9.11
C GLU A 191 2.80 -4.90 -7.69
N GLY A 192 3.16 -6.16 -7.42
CA GLY A 192 3.03 -6.77 -6.10
C GLY A 192 3.83 -6.02 -5.04
N LEU A 193 5.05 -5.59 -5.36
CA LEU A 193 5.87 -4.76 -4.46
C LEU A 193 5.23 -3.38 -4.21
N VAL A 194 4.65 -2.72 -5.21
CA VAL A 194 3.98 -1.43 -4.99
C VAL A 194 2.79 -1.59 -4.04
N LEU A 195 1.93 -2.59 -4.27
CA LEU A 195 0.78 -2.86 -3.41
C LEU A 195 1.19 -3.29 -1.99
N ALA A 196 2.26 -4.08 -1.85
CA ALA A 196 2.85 -4.39 -0.55
C ALA A 196 3.41 -3.14 0.14
N GLY A 197 4.06 -2.24 -0.59
CA GLY A 197 4.53 -0.95 -0.10
C GLY A 197 3.40 -0.07 0.43
N ILE A 198 2.29 0.02 -0.32
CA ILE A 198 1.04 0.68 0.11
C ILE A 198 0.50 0.03 1.37
N SER A 199 0.47 -1.30 1.43
CA SER A 199 0.00 -2.04 2.61
C SER A 199 0.85 -1.71 3.84
N PHE A 200 2.18 -1.65 3.72
CA PHE A 200 3.06 -1.24 4.80
C PHE A 200 2.90 0.23 5.20
N LEU A 201 2.57 1.13 4.26
CA LEU A 201 2.18 2.50 4.61
C LEU A 201 0.89 2.53 5.45
N LEU A 202 -0.13 1.76 5.07
CA LEU A 202 -1.38 1.64 5.86
C LEU A 202 -1.11 1.06 7.25
N GLY A 203 -0.25 0.04 7.35
CA GLY A 203 0.20 -0.50 8.64
C GLY A 203 0.94 0.54 9.49
N SER A 204 1.73 1.42 8.86
CA SER A 204 2.42 2.52 9.53
C SER A 204 1.44 3.59 10.03
N ILE A 205 0.41 3.91 9.23
CA ILE A 205 -0.70 4.80 9.63
C ILE A 205 -1.42 4.22 10.85
N LEU A 206 -1.83 2.95 10.80
CA LEU A 206 -2.49 2.27 11.92
C LEU A 206 -1.63 2.30 13.19
N GLY A 207 -0.33 2.00 13.06
CA GLY A 207 0.63 2.08 14.15
C GLY A 207 0.73 3.50 14.74
N SER A 208 0.74 4.53 13.88
CA SER A 208 0.78 5.94 14.30
C SER A 208 -0.49 6.36 15.05
N LEU A 209 -1.67 5.95 14.59
CA LEU A 209 -2.95 6.22 15.25
C LEU A 209 -3.03 5.55 16.62
N ARG A 210 -2.62 4.28 16.70
CA ARG A 210 -2.61 3.51 17.94
C ARG A 210 -1.67 4.13 18.99
N LYS A 211 -0.44 4.49 18.57
CA LYS A 211 0.56 5.09 19.46
C LYS A 211 0.17 6.51 19.84
N GLY A 212 -0.21 7.33 18.86
CA GLY A 212 -0.60 8.73 19.05
C GLY A 212 -1.77 8.89 20.00
N GLY A 213 -2.82 8.07 19.86
CA GLY A 213 -3.95 8.08 20.79
C GLY A 213 -3.58 7.74 22.24
N GLY A 214 -2.58 6.86 22.43
CA GLY A 214 -2.04 6.56 23.75
C GLY A 214 -1.18 7.69 24.32
N GLU A 215 -0.36 8.32 23.48
CA GLU A 215 0.45 9.48 23.87
C GLU A 215 -0.42 10.68 24.26
N VAL A 216 -1.55 10.91 23.58
CA VAL A 216 -2.51 11.95 23.96
C VAL A 216 -3.06 11.70 25.36
N GLN A 217 -3.50 10.48 25.66
CA GLN A 217 -4.00 10.12 27.00
C GLN A 217 -2.90 10.27 28.07
N GLN A 218 -1.69 9.78 27.79
CA GLN A 218 -0.56 9.88 28.71
C GLN A 218 -0.16 11.34 28.99
N ALA A 219 -0.15 12.20 27.97
CA ALA A 219 0.18 13.62 28.13
C ALA A 219 -0.81 14.36 29.05
N LEU A 220 -2.03 13.84 29.18
CA LEU A 220 -3.07 14.35 30.09
C LEU A 220 -3.01 13.71 31.48
N GLY A 221 -2.04 12.82 31.74
CA GLY A 221 -1.93 12.08 32.98
C GLY A 221 -3.00 10.99 33.15
N LEU A 222 -3.68 10.59 32.07
CA LEU A 222 -4.73 9.57 32.09
C LEU A 222 -4.13 8.16 31.91
N ASN A 223 -4.85 7.16 32.44
CA ASN A 223 -4.59 5.78 32.06
C ASN A 223 -4.87 5.61 30.56
N VAL A 224 -3.97 4.95 29.86
CA VAL A 224 -4.02 4.75 28.42
C VAL A 224 -4.93 3.58 28.08
N THR A 225 -6.09 3.89 27.50
CA THR A 225 -7.02 2.90 26.96
C THR A 225 -6.69 2.63 25.49
N THR A 226 -6.34 1.38 25.17
CA THR A 226 -6.05 0.97 23.79
C THR A 226 -6.84 -0.26 23.38
N LEU A 227 -7.39 -0.24 22.16
CA LEU A 227 -8.03 -1.40 21.58
C LEU A 227 -7.05 -2.58 21.48
N LYS A 228 -7.51 -3.80 21.73
CA LYS A 228 -6.78 -5.01 21.35
C LYS A 228 -6.75 -5.12 19.82
N MET A 229 -5.82 -5.92 19.28
CA MET A 229 -5.67 -6.05 17.84
C MET A 229 -6.94 -6.69 17.23
N PRO A 230 -7.70 -5.97 16.39
CA PRO A 230 -8.93 -6.50 15.82
C PRO A 230 -8.63 -7.63 14.83
N SER A 231 -9.60 -8.52 14.62
CA SER A 231 -9.47 -9.64 13.67
C SER A 231 -9.17 -9.16 12.25
N THR A 232 -9.76 -8.04 11.83
CA THR A 232 -9.50 -7.40 10.53
C THR A 232 -8.05 -7.01 10.34
N ALA A 233 -7.36 -6.54 11.40
CA ALA A 233 -5.95 -6.20 11.34
C ALA A 233 -5.07 -7.45 11.15
N LYS A 234 -5.43 -8.57 11.79
CA LYS A 234 -4.72 -9.84 11.63
C LYS A 234 -4.93 -10.41 10.23
N ALA A 235 -6.16 -10.38 9.75
CA ALA A 235 -6.51 -10.81 8.40
C ALA A 235 -5.79 -9.97 7.35
N PHE A 236 -5.76 -8.65 7.49
CA PHE A 236 -4.97 -7.74 6.64
C PHE A 236 -3.52 -8.22 6.48
N VAL A 237 -2.84 -8.51 7.60
CA VAL A 237 -1.45 -8.95 7.59
C VAL A 237 -1.28 -10.28 6.86
N ALA A 238 -2.18 -11.23 7.11
CA ALA A 238 -2.15 -12.54 6.46
C ALA A 238 -2.35 -12.43 4.94
N PHE A 239 -3.35 -11.64 4.50
CA PHE A 239 -3.62 -11.41 3.07
C PHE A 239 -2.48 -10.68 2.38
N MET A 240 -1.89 -9.69 3.04
CA MET A 240 -0.72 -8.98 2.50
C MET A 240 0.48 -9.91 2.32
N ALA A 241 0.80 -10.73 3.34
CA ALA A 241 1.89 -11.68 3.26
C ALA A 241 1.65 -12.75 2.19
N ALA A 242 0.43 -13.31 2.13
CA ALA A 242 0.06 -14.30 1.13
C ALA A 242 0.15 -13.73 -0.29
N GLY A 243 -0.39 -12.53 -0.53
CA GLY A 243 -0.34 -11.89 -1.84
C GLY A 243 1.09 -11.62 -2.30
N LEU A 244 1.96 -11.12 -1.42
CA LEU A 244 3.37 -10.90 -1.75
C LEU A 244 4.10 -12.22 -2.06
N MET A 245 3.85 -13.26 -1.27
CA MET A 245 4.42 -14.59 -1.51
C MET A 245 3.97 -15.16 -2.86
N VAL A 246 2.70 -15.00 -3.21
CA VAL A 246 2.17 -15.41 -4.53
C VAL A 246 2.90 -14.65 -5.64
N SER A 247 3.07 -13.33 -5.53
CA SER A 247 3.82 -12.54 -6.52
C SER A 247 5.28 -12.99 -6.66
N MET A 248 5.95 -13.35 -5.55
CA MET A 248 7.33 -13.84 -5.57
C MET A 248 7.44 -15.24 -6.21
N VAL A 249 6.53 -16.15 -5.87
CA VAL A 249 6.49 -17.49 -6.46
C VAL A 249 6.21 -17.39 -7.96
N GLN A 250 5.23 -16.58 -8.34
CA GLN A 250 4.90 -16.35 -9.74
C GLN A 250 6.08 -15.81 -10.54
N PHE A 251 6.83 -14.85 -9.99
CA PHE A 251 8.06 -14.37 -10.60
C PHE A 251 9.07 -15.51 -10.82
N GLY A 252 9.31 -16.32 -9.79
CA GLY A 252 10.19 -17.49 -9.89
C GLY A 252 9.73 -18.49 -10.96
N LEU A 253 8.43 -18.67 -11.14
CA LEU A 253 7.87 -19.54 -12.18
C LEU A 253 8.03 -18.95 -13.58
N TYR A 254 7.91 -17.63 -13.77
CA TYR A 254 8.27 -17.01 -15.05
C TYR A 254 9.76 -17.19 -15.36
N LEU A 255 10.63 -17.06 -14.36
CA LEU A 255 12.06 -17.36 -14.56
C LEU A 255 12.30 -18.83 -14.88
N TYR A 256 11.54 -19.74 -14.26
CA TYR A 256 11.61 -21.16 -14.59
C TYR A 256 11.22 -21.42 -16.04
N THR A 257 10.26 -20.67 -16.62
CA THR A 257 9.94 -20.81 -18.05
C THR A 257 11.08 -20.45 -19.00
N LEU A 258 12.14 -19.78 -18.51
CA LEU A 258 13.35 -19.49 -19.28
C LEU A 258 14.23 -20.72 -19.53
N THR A 259 13.96 -21.86 -18.88
CA THR A 259 14.69 -23.10 -19.12
C THR A 259 14.13 -23.90 -20.30
N PHE A 260 13.10 -23.39 -20.98
CA PHE A 260 12.47 -24.03 -22.12
C PHE A 260 12.79 -23.24 -23.40
N ASP A 261 13.04 -23.97 -24.49
CA ASP A 261 13.48 -23.39 -25.75
C ASP A 261 12.31 -23.19 -26.74
N THR A 262 11.17 -23.84 -26.49
CA THR A 262 10.03 -23.85 -27.42
C THR A 262 8.76 -23.25 -26.83
N LEU A 263 7.96 -22.58 -27.67
CA LEU A 263 6.64 -22.06 -27.29
C LEU A 263 5.70 -23.15 -26.77
N ALA A 264 5.80 -24.37 -27.32
CA ALA A 264 4.96 -25.49 -26.93
C ALA A 264 5.17 -25.90 -25.48
N GLU A 265 6.40 -25.80 -24.97
CA GLU A 265 6.74 -26.12 -23.58
C GLU A 265 6.32 -25.02 -22.60
N VAL A 266 6.38 -23.76 -23.04
CA VAL A 266 6.08 -22.58 -22.22
C VAL A 266 4.57 -22.32 -22.11
N THR A 267 3.81 -22.57 -23.18
CA THR A 267 2.37 -22.26 -23.26
C THR A 267 1.55 -22.84 -22.09
N PRO A 268 1.72 -24.12 -21.69
CA PRO A 268 1.00 -24.68 -20.54
C PRO A 268 1.25 -23.91 -19.24
N TRP A 269 2.49 -23.45 -19.00
CA TRP A 269 2.82 -22.65 -17.83
C TRP A 269 2.13 -21.29 -17.86
N TRP A 270 2.22 -20.58 -18.99
CA TRP A 270 1.63 -19.25 -19.12
C TRP A 270 0.10 -19.24 -19.03
N THR A 271 -0.55 -20.36 -19.39
CA THR A 271 -2.01 -20.51 -19.31
C THR A 271 -2.55 -20.31 -17.89
N TRP A 272 -1.85 -20.82 -16.86
CA TRP A 272 -2.32 -20.71 -15.47
C TRP A 272 -1.57 -19.63 -14.66
N LEU A 273 -0.39 -19.19 -15.10
CA LEU A 273 0.33 -18.08 -14.47
C LEU A 273 -0.43 -16.75 -14.56
N GLY A 274 -1.21 -16.55 -15.62
CA GLY A 274 -2.11 -15.40 -15.75
C GLY A 274 -3.15 -15.34 -14.62
N PRO A 275 -4.03 -16.36 -14.46
CA PRO A 275 -4.95 -16.43 -13.33
C PRO A 275 -4.27 -16.38 -11.96
N PHE A 276 -3.10 -17.01 -11.80
CA PHE A 276 -2.34 -16.99 -10.54
C PHE A 276 -1.86 -15.59 -10.17
N ARG A 277 -1.54 -14.75 -11.16
CA ARG A 277 -1.30 -13.31 -10.98
C ARG A 277 -2.44 -12.61 -10.28
N GLU A 278 -3.62 -12.78 -10.84
CA GLU A 278 -4.81 -12.06 -10.40
C GLU A 278 -5.16 -12.47 -8.97
N LEU A 279 -4.92 -13.73 -8.60
CA LEU A 279 -5.02 -14.19 -7.22
C LEU A 279 -4.07 -13.41 -6.30
N GLY A 280 -2.80 -13.26 -6.65
CA GLY A 280 -1.82 -12.50 -5.87
C GLY A 280 -2.24 -11.03 -5.66
N LEU A 281 -2.66 -10.37 -6.74
CA LEU A 281 -3.17 -9.00 -6.70
C LEU A 281 -4.46 -8.89 -5.87
N ALA A 282 -5.39 -9.81 -6.03
CA ALA A 282 -6.64 -9.86 -5.27
C ALA A 282 -6.40 -10.02 -3.77
N LEU A 283 -5.45 -10.86 -3.37
CA LEU A 283 -5.05 -11.01 -1.96
C LEU A 283 -4.49 -9.69 -1.40
N LEU A 284 -3.60 -9.01 -2.13
CA LEU A 284 -3.05 -7.71 -1.72
C LEU A 284 -4.14 -6.65 -1.59
N LEU A 285 -5.04 -6.54 -2.58
CA LEU A 285 -6.15 -5.59 -2.55
C LEU A 285 -7.13 -5.89 -1.42
N THR A 286 -7.43 -7.16 -1.16
CA THR A 286 -8.26 -7.59 -0.02
C THR A 286 -7.62 -7.16 1.31
N GLY A 287 -6.30 -7.33 1.44
CA GLY A 287 -5.53 -6.82 2.57
C GLY A 287 -5.70 -5.31 2.73
N ILE A 288 -5.54 -4.54 1.65
CA ILE A 288 -5.70 -3.08 1.67
C ILE A 288 -7.09 -2.68 2.15
N VAL A 289 -8.16 -3.31 1.65
CA VAL A 289 -9.54 -3.05 2.09
C VAL A 289 -9.70 -3.31 3.59
N LEU A 290 -9.20 -4.45 4.09
CA LEU A 290 -9.25 -4.78 5.52
C LEU A 290 -8.44 -3.81 6.39
N ALA A 291 -7.31 -3.29 5.89
CA ALA A 291 -6.54 -2.25 6.56
C ALA A 291 -7.35 -0.95 6.67
N LEU A 292 -8.05 -0.54 5.62
CA LEU A 292 -8.89 0.66 5.62
C LEU A 292 -10.07 0.52 6.61
N VAL A 293 -10.74 -0.64 6.63
CA VAL A 293 -11.80 -0.94 7.63
C VAL A 293 -11.24 -0.84 9.06
N THR A 294 -10.05 -1.39 9.27
CA THR A 294 -9.37 -1.33 10.58
C THR A 294 -9.05 0.11 10.98
N ILE A 295 -8.56 0.93 10.05
CA ILE A 295 -8.26 2.35 10.28
C ILE A 295 -9.55 3.10 10.64
N ALA A 296 -10.66 2.85 9.95
CA ALA A 296 -11.95 3.46 10.25
C ALA A 296 -12.43 3.15 11.68
N ASN A 297 -12.35 1.87 12.08
CA ASN A 297 -12.72 1.45 13.44
C ASN A 297 -11.83 2.08 14.51
N VAL A 298 -10.51 2.14 14.27
CA VAL A 298 -9.58 2.78 15.21
C VAL A 298 -9.84 4.28 15.30
N LEU A 299 -10.11 4.97 14.19
CA LEU A 299 -10.47 6.40 14.22
C LEU A 299 -11.76 6.65 15.01
N GLY A 300 -12.79 5.81 14.82
CA GLY A 300 -14.03 5.88 15.58
C GLY A 300 -13.80 5.73 17.09
N PHE A 301 -12.99 4.75 17.49
CA PHE A 301 -12.59 4.57 18.88
C PHE A 301 -11.83 5.78 19.43
N GLN A 302 -10.86 6.33 18.70
CA GLN A 302 -10.10 7.50 19.15
C GLN A 302 -11.01 8.72 19.33
N PHE A 303 -11.97 8.93 18.42
CA PHE A 303 -12.95 10.01 18.53
C PHE A 303 -13.86 9.83 19.75
N SER A 304 -14.36 8.61 19.99
CA SER A 304 -15.15 8.30 21.18
C SER A 304 -14.38 8.60 22.46
N ARG A 305 -13.10 8.17 22.55
CA ARG A 305 -12.23 8.47 23.69
C ARG A 305 -12.01 9.97 23.89
N ILE A 306 -11.75 10.72 22.82
CA ILE A 306 -11.63 12.18 22.90
C ILE A 306 -12.90 12.80 23.49
N ARG A 307 -14.08 12.35 23.04
CA ARG A 307 -15.36 12.86 23.56
C ARG A 307 -15.55 12.52 25.04
N THR A 308 -15.19 11.31 25.47
CA THR A 308 -15.24 10.92 26.89
C THR A 308 -14.32 11.81 27.72
N ILE A 309 -13.07 12.01 27.30
CA ILE A 309 -12.10 12.85 28.02
C ILE A 309 -12.60 14.30 28.17
N VAL A 310 -13.25 14.85 27.14
CA VAL A 310 -13.82 16.20 27.23
C VAL A 310 -15.06 16.23 28.16
N ALA A 311 -15.90 15.20 28.12
CA ALA A 311 -17.15 15.17 28.88
C ALA A 311 -16.96 14.85 30.37
N THR A 312 -16.10 13.88 30.69
CA THR A 312 -15.92 13.36 32.06
C THR A 312 -14.52 13.64 32.61
N GLY A 313 -13.56 13.98 31.75
CA GLY A 313 -12.18 14.11 32.15
C GLY A 313 -11.44 12.80 32.39
N GLU A 314 -11.99 11.68 31.91
CA GLU A 314 -11.46 10.32 32.07
C GLU A 314 -11.23 9.57 30.76
#